data_AF-A0AB34IU56-F1
#
_entry.id   AF-A0AB34IU56-F1
#
_cell.length_a   1.000
_cell.length_b   1.000
_cell.length_c   1.000
_cell.angle_alpha   90.00
_cell.angle_beta   90.00
_cell.angle_gamma   90.00
#
_symmetry.space_group_name_H-M   'P 1'
#
loop_
_entity.id
_entity.type
_entity.pdbx_description
1 polymer ?
#
loop_
_entity_poly.entity_id
_entity_poly.type
_entity_poly.pdbx_seq_one_letter_code
_entity_poly.pdbx_strand_id
1 'polypeptide(L)'
;MAAPVPRLAPLLLLLLLAGAAHALTLAPRAARLTPRAAVRMSFFSDFFRELDNFVDDATSRRLGNGSKFYGKRKSSFYGADDAERKSGAEGEDYTGPAGGSYFVLSKERDDQGRPLRFLSRKEAREIARKEEEERWARLGQSDDLRQQFKEAVEREGSGEP
;
A
#
# COMPACT_ATOMS: atom_id res chain seq x y z
N MET A 1 -17.64 -73.22 2.47
CA MET A 1 -17.59 -72.76 1.06
C MET A 1 -18.97 -72.26 0.67
N ALA A 2 -19.05 -71.29 -0.26
CA ALA A 2 -20.21 -70.51 -0.77
C ALA A 2 -20.59 -69.31 0.13
N ALA A 3 -20.14 -68.08 -0.14
CA ALA A 3 -20.38 -67.13 -1.24
C ALA A 3 -21.67 -66.27 -1.05
N PRO A 4 -21.56 -64.93 -0.98
CA PRO A 4 -22.68 -64.00 -0.74
C PRO A 4 -23.17 -63.29 -2.02
N VAL A 5 -24.47 -63.00 -2.13
CA VAL A 5 -25.04 -62.08 -3.14
C VAL A 5 -26.38 -61.46 -2.63
N PRO A 6 -26.92 -60.39 -3.22
CA PRO A 6 -26.84 -59.04 -2.68
C PRO A 6 -28.22 -58.40 -2.38
N ARG A 7 -28.26 -57.45 -1.44
CA ARG A 7 -29.44 -56.60 -1.21
C ARG A 7 -29.39 -55.37 -2.12
N LEU A 8 -30.33 -55.31 -3.06
CA LEU A 8 -30.60 -54.18 -3.93
C LEU A 8 -31.19 -53.00 -3.13
N ALA A 9 -30.50 -51.86 -3.24
CA ALA A 9 -31.00 -50.49 -3.31
C ALA A 9 -32.10 -50.00 -2.35
N PRO A 10 -31.77 -48.99 -1.53
CA PRO A 10 -32.66 -47.85 -1.30
C PRO A 10 -31.97 -46.57 -1.82
N LEU A 11 -31.71 -46.49 -3.13
CA LEU A 11 -31.14 -45.30 -3.77
C LEU A 11 -32.24 -44.42 -4.39
N LEU A 12 -33.47 -44.48 -3.86
CA LEU A 12 -34.62 -43.72 -4.35
C LEU A 12 -35.32 -42.87 -3.27
N LEU A 13 -34.69 -42.70 -2.09
CA LEU A 13 -35.21 -41.83 -1.02
C LEU A 13 -34.21 -40.73 -0.60
N LEU A 14 -33.10 -40.59 -1.32
CA LEU A 14 -32.10 -39.52 -1.09
C LEU A 14 -32.02 -38.54 -2.27
N LEU A 15 -32.98 -38.59 -3.18
CA LEU A 15 -33.08 -37.70 -4.36
C LEU A 15 -34.34 -36.82 -4.33
N LEU A 16 -34.94 -36.63 -3.15
CA LEU A 16 -36.15 -35.80 -2.97
C LEU A 16 -36.02 -34.76 -1.82
N LEU A 17 -34.80 -34.52 -1.32
CA LEU A 17 -34.49 -33.50 -0.30
C LEU A 17 -33.40 -32.49 -0.71
N ALA A 18 -32.94 -32.52 -1.96
CA ALA A 18 -31.96 -31.58 -2.51
C ALA A 18 -32.56 -30.64 -3.59
N GLY A 19 -33.87 -30.37 -3.52
CA GLY A 19 -34.63 -29.73 -4.60
C GLY A 19 -35.35 -28.42 -4.25
N ALA A 20 -34.99 -27.70 -3.17
CA ALA A 20 -35.75 -26.51 -2.74
C ALA A 20 -34.90 -25.39 -2.12
N ALA A 21 -33.73 -25.06 -2.70
CA ALA A 21 -32.92 -23.92 -2.25
C ALA A 21 -32.23 -23.15 -3.39
N HIS A 22 -32.85 -23.07 -4.56
CA HIS A 22 -32.45 -22.10 -5.61
C HIS A 22 -33.64 -21.21 -5.95
N ALA A 23 -34.18 -20.54 -4.93
CA ALA A 23 -35.03 -19.38 -5.12
C ALA A 23 -34.18 -18.21 -5.62
N LEU A 24 -33.93 -18.24 -6.93
CA LEU A 24 -33.94 -17.12 -7.85
C LEU A 24 -33.98 -15.73 -7.18
N THR A 25 -32.83 -15.25 -6.72
CA THR A 25 -32.63 -13.82 -6.42
C THR A 25 -32.57 -13.07 -7.75
N LEU A 26 -33.73 -12.86 -8.37
CA LEU A 26 -33.89 -11.99 -9.53
C LEU A 26 -33.85 -10.54 -9.02
N ALA A 27 -32.65 -10.04 -8.74
CA ALA A 27 -32.44 -8.62 -8.54
C ALA A 27 -32.94 -7.89 -9.80
N PRO A 28 -33.70 -6.79 -9.67
CA PRO A 28 -33.98 -5.95 -10.82
C PRO A 28 -32.63 -5.42 -11.29
N ARG A 29 -32.18 -5.96 -12.43
CA ARG A 29 -31.02 -5.46 -13.17
C ARG A 29 -31.40 -4.04 -13.54
N ALA A 30 -31.00 -3.08 -12.71
CA ALA A 30 -31.14 -1.67 -12.99
C ALA A 30 -30.57 -1.48 -14.39
N ALA A 31 -31.48 -1.24 -15.34
CA ALA A 31 -31.12 -0.87 -16.68
C ALA A 31 -30.32 0.41 -16.50
N ARG A 32 -28.99 0.27 -16.57
CA ARG A 32 -28.10 1.41 -16.68
C ARG A 32 -28.58 2.11 -17.94
N LEU A 33 -29.28 3.21 -17.75
CA LEU A 33 -29.54 4.18 -18.80
C LEU A 33 -28.16 4.45 -19.39
N THR A 34 -27.92 3.91 -20.58
CA THR A 34 -26.81 4.36 -21.40
C THR A 34 -27.03 5.87 -21.53
N PRO A 35 -26.06 6.72 -21.15
CA PRO A 35 -26.22 8.14 -21.37
C PRO A 35 -26.46 8.31 -22.87
N ARG A 36 -27.67 8.77 -23.17
CA ARG A 36 -28.11 9.18 -24.50
C ARG A 36 -26.95 9.98 -25.09
N ALA A 37 -26.44 9.55 -26.24
CA ALA A 37 -25.35 10.23 -26.92
C ALA A 37 -25.68 11.73 -27.03
N ALA A 38 -25.04 12.53 -26.17
CA ALA A 38 -25.10 13.98 -26.20
C ALA A 38 -24.22 14.42 -27.37
N VAL A 39 -24.77 14.28 -28.57
CA VAL A 39 -24.12 14.73 -29.79
C VAL A 39 -24.16 16.26 -29.79
N ARG A 40 -22.95 16.83 -29.70
CA ARG A 40 -22.57 18.22 -30.02
C ARG A 40 -22.71 19.28 -28.92
N MET A 41 -21.96 19.09 -27.83
CA MET A 41 -21.12 20.14 -27.22
C MET A 41 -19.71 19.61 -26.86
N SER A 42 -19.35 18.40 -27.32
CA SER A 42 -18.09 17.73 -26.99
C SER A 42 -16.88 18.45 -27.59
N PHE A 43 -16.93 18.85 -28.86
CA PHE A 43 -15.77 19.44 -29.54
C PHE A 43 -15.21 20.68 -28.83
N PHE A 44 -16.06 21.65 -28.49
CA PHE A 44 -15.62 22.85 -27.77
C PHE A 44 -15.23 22.54 -26.33
N SER A 45 -15.96 21.63 -25.66
CA SER A 45 -15.62 21.22 -24.29
C SER A 45 -14.27 20.51 -24.22
N ASP A 46 -13.98 19.63 -25.18
CA ASP A 46 -12.72 18.91 -25.31
C ASP A 46 -11.59 19.87 -25.71
N PHE A 47 -11.86 20.86 -26.58
CA PHE A 47 -10.90 21.90 -26.93
C PHE A 47 -10.55 22.81 -25.75
N PHE A 48 -11.54 23.31 -25.01
CA PHE A 48 -11.29 24.16 -23.84
C PHE A 48 -10.60 23.38 -22.72
N ARG A 49 -10.94 22.10 -22.56
CA ARG A 49 -10.25 21.21 -21.62
C ARG A 49 -8.80 20.97 -22.03
N GLU A 50 -8.54 20.82 -23.31
CA GLU A 50 -7.18 20.64 -23.83
C GLU A 50 -6.36 21.92 -23.72
N LEU A 51 -7.00 23.08 -23.93
CA LEU A 51 -6.39 24.39 -23.74
C LEU A 51 -6.05 24.64 -22.26
N ASP A 52 -6.96 24.30 -21.34
CA ASP A 52 -6.72 24.37 -19.89
C ASP A 52 -5.55 23.49 -19.48
N ASN A 53 -5.54 22.21 -19.91
CA ASN A 53 -4.41 21.31 -19.71
C ASN A 53 -3.10 21.87 -20.27
N PHE A 54 -3.13 22.52 -21.43
CA PHE A 54 -1.95 23.13 -22.03
C PHE A 54 -1.45 24.33 -21.22
N VAL A 55 -2.35 25.19 -20.75
CA VAL A 55 -1.99 26.35 -19.92
C VAL A 55 -1.46 25.89 -18.57
N ASP A 56 -2.08 24.90 -17.93
CA ASP A 56 -1.59 24.27 -16.69
C ASP A 56 -0.20 23.65 -16.88
N ASP A 57 0.01 22.91 -17.97
CA ASP A 57 1.30 22.30 -18.30
C ASP A 57 2.38 23.37 -18.58
N ALA A 58 2.02 24.48 -19.23
CA ALA A 58 2.94 25.57 -19.57
C ALA A 58 3.31 26.42 -18.34
N THR A 59 2.32 26.72 -17.49
CA THR A 59 2.53 27.47 -16.23
C THR A 59 3.33 26.64 -15.23
N SER A 60 3.02 25.36 -15.08
CA SER A 60 3.78 24.42 -14.24
C SER A 60 5.26 24.35 -14.63
N ARG A 61 5.56 24.36 -15.94
CA ARG A 61 6.95 24.40 -16.43
C ARG A 61 7.63 25.74 -16.20
N ARG A 62 6.90 26.84 -16.36
CA ARG A 62 7.42 28.20 -16.15
C ARG A 62 7.78 28.46 -14.69
N LEU A 63 7.08 27.83 -13.73
CA LEU A 63 7.39 27.89 -12.29
C LEU A 63 8.68 27.13 -11.90
N GLY A 64 9.33 26.49 -12.88
CA GLY A 64 10.62 25.82 -12.70
C GLY A 64 10.47 24.39 -12.20
N ASN A 65 11.47 23.57 -12.52
CA ASN A 65 11.61 22.18 -12.08
C ASN A 65 10.68 21.12 -12.75
N GLY A 66 9.81 21.53 -13.68
CA GLY A 66 9.15 20.66 -14.67
C GLY A 66 8.37 19.47 -14.08
N SER A 67 8.43 18.33 -14.77
CA SER A 67 7.69 17.10 -14.44
C SER A 67 8.03 16.50 -13.06
N LYS A 68 9.18 16.89 -12.49
CA LYS A 68 9.62 16.47 -11.15
C LYS A 68 8.77 17.06 -10.03
N PHE A 69 8.18 18.23 -10.23
CA PHE A 69 7.41 18.95 -9.20
C PHE A 69 5.93 19.10 -9.49
N TYR A 70 5.51 18.85 -10.73
CA TYR A 70 4.11 18.98 -11.13
C TYR A 70 3.54 17.71 -11.78
N GLY A 71 4.34 16.64 -11.86
CA GLY A 71 3.95 15.38 -12.48
C GLY A 71 4.04 15.43 -14.01
N LYS A 72 3.64 14.33 -14.66
CA LYS A 72 3.60 14.24 -16.13
C LYS A 72 2.50 15.11 -16.74
N ARG A 73 2.68 15.51 -17.99
CA ARG A 73 1.75 16.35 -18.77
C ARG A 73 0.39 15.71 -18.93
N LYS A 74 -0.65 16.53 -18.87
CA LYS A 74 -2.00 16.10 -19.20
C LYS A 74 -2.37 16.39 -20.66
N SER A 75 -1.78 17.42 -21.26
CA SER A 75 -2.08 17.81 -22.63
C SER A 75 -1.57 16.79 -23.66
N SER A 76 -2.40 16.52 -24.65
CA SER A 76 -2.10 15.82 -25.90
C SER A 76 -1.49 16.71 -26.98
N PHE A 77 -1.42 18.03 -26.75
CA PHE A 77 -0.88 19.04 -27.67
C PHE A 77 0.50 18.69 -28.24
N TYR A 78 1.37 18.06 -27.45
CA TYR A 78 2.74 17.72 -27.85
C TYR A 78 2.88 16.41 -28.64
N GLY A 79 1.76 15.74 -28.96
CA GLY A 79 1.73 14.50 -29.72
C GLY A 79 1.45 13.25 -28.88
N ALA A 80 1.25 12.13 -29.57
CA ALA A 80 1.04 10.83 -28.92
C ALA A 80 2.36 10.23 -28.39
N ASP A 81 3.48 10.54 -29.03
CA ASP A 81 4.82 10.00 -28.70
C ASP A 81 5.54 10.80 -27.59
N ASP A 82 4.78 11.58 -26.82
CA ASP A 82 5.33 12.37 -25.75
C ASP A 82 5.68 11.49 -24.52
N ALA A 83 6.98 11.31 -24.29
CA ALA A 83 7.51 10.56 -23.15
C ALA A 83 7.11 11.14 -21.77
N GLU A 84 6.81 12.44 -21.70
CA GLU A 84 6.35 13.11 -20.49
C GLU A 84 4.82 13.16 -20.37
N ARG A 85 4.07 12.51 -21.27
CA ARG A 85 2.61 12.46 -21.19
C ARG A 85 2.13 11.49 -20.13
N LYS A 86 1.12 11.91 -19.38
CA LYS A 86 0.43 11.08 -18.40
C LYS A 86 -0.34 9.98 -19.13
N SER A 87 -0.03 8.74 -18.79
CA SER A 87 -0.64 7.52 -19.35
C SER A 87 -1.95 7.12 -18.64
N GLY A 88 -2.27 7.79 -17.53
CA GLY A 88 -3.45 7.52 -16.71
C GLY A 88 -3.17 6.64 -15.49
N ALA A 89 -1.91 6.27 -15.25
CA ALA A 89 -1.52 5.54 -14.05
C ALA A 89 -1.50 6.43 -12.79
N GLU A 90 -2.08 5.92 -11.70
CA GLU A 90 -1.95 6.51 -10.37
C GLU A 90 -0.48 6.39 -9.93
N GLY A 91 0.21 7.53 -9.80
CA GLY A 91 1.66 7.59 -9.48
C GLY A 91 2.49 8.48 -10.40
N GLU A 92 1.90 8.98 -11.50
CA GLU A 92 2.52 9.99 -12.37
C GLU A 92 2.22 11.43 -11.92
N ASP A 93 1.36 11.57 -10.90
CA ASP A 93 1.08 12.84 -10.23
C ASP A 93 2.23 13.25 -9.33
N TYR A 94 2.34 14.56 -9.10
CA TYR A 94 3.34 15.10 -8.20
C TYR A 94 3.24 14.41 -6.83
N THR A 95 4.31 13.70 -6.51
CA THR A 95 4.55 13.21 -5.16
C THR A 95 5.57 14.16 -4.55
N GLY A 96 5.21 14.79 -3.43
CA GLY A 96 6.12 15.67 -2.70
C GLY A 96 7.48 15.01 -2.43
N PRO A 97 8.51 15.78 -2.04
CA PRO A 97 9.86 15.27 -1.84
C PRO A 97 9.82 14.00 -1.00
N ALA A 98 10.36 12.90 -1.55
CA ALA A 98 10.37 11.61 -0.88
C ALA A 98 10.96 11.78 0.54
N GLY A 99 10.15 11.49 1.56
CA GLY A 99 10.52 11.59 2.98
C GLY A 99 9.93 12.75 3.78
N GLY A 100 8.88 13.44 3.30
CA GLY A 100 8.20 14.49 4.08
C GLY A 100 9.07 15.73 4.29
N SER A 101 8.64 16.66 5.16
CA SER A 101 9.31 17.95 5.42
C SER A 101 10.84 17.84 5.56
N TYR A 102 11.56 18.92 5.22
CA TYR A 102 13.02 19.00 5.38
C TYR A 102 13.51 18.67 6.80
N PHE A 103 12.61 18.80 7.78
CA PHE A 103 12.83 18.58 9.19
C PHE A 103 12.11 17.32 9.67
N VAL A 104 12.79 16.56 10.52
CA VAL A 104 12.25 15.43 11.27
C VAL A 104 12.05 15.89 12.72
N LEU A 105 10.92 15.52 13.34
CA LEU A 105 10.65 15.87 14.73
C LEU A 105 11.57 15.08 15.66
N SER A 106 12.18 15.74 16.66
CA SER A 106 12.91 15.04 17.71
C SER A 106 11.99 14.07 18.46
N LYS A 107 12.55 12.94 18.87
CA LYS A 107 11.85 12.01 19.78
C LYS A 107 11.71 12.58 21.19
N GLU A 108 12.66 13.42 21.58
CA GLU A 108 12.63 14.17 22.84
C GLU A 108 11.42 15.13 22.84
N ARG A 109 10.59 15.02 23.89
CA ARG A 109 9.38 15.81 24.09
C ARG A 109 9.49 16.67 25.34
N ASP A 110 8.87 17.85 25.30
CA ASP A 110 8.65 18.67 26.50
C ASP A 110 7.52 18.10 27.38
N ASP A 111 7.27 18.74 28.52
CA ASP A 111 6.20 18.36 29.45
C ASP A 111 4.78 18.45 28.84
N GLN A 112 4.64 19.08 27.67
CA GLN A 112 3.40 19.19 26.90
C GLN A 112 3.36 18.27 25.67
N GLY A 113 4.33 17.34 25.53
CA GLY A 113 4.39 16.38 24.43
C GLY A 113 4.84 16.97 23.09
N ARG A 114 5.32 18.21 23.05
CA ARG A 114 5.83 18.86 21.84
C ARG A 114 7.28 18.45 21.58
N PRO A 115 7.69 18.26 20.31
CA PRO A 115 9.08 17.99 19.99
C PRO A 115 9.95 19.17 20.41
N LEU A 116 11.00 18.89 21.19
CA LEU A 116 11.93 19.91 21.67
C LEU A 116 12.69 20.60 20.54
N ARG A 117 12.97 19.88 19.45
CA ARG A 117 13.68 20.45 18.30
C ARG A 117 13.31 19.78 16.98
N PHE A 118 13.58 20.53 15.91
CA PHE A 118 13.61 20.01 14.56
C PHE A 118 15.01 19.46 14.27
N LEU A 119 15.07 18.18 13.91
CA LEU A 119 16.29 17.52 13.47
C LEU A 119 16.41 17.62 11.95
N SER A 120 17.63 17.81 11.48
CA SER A 120 17.93 17.57 10.06
C SER A 120 17.82 16.07 9.76
N ARG A 121 17.60 15.72 8.48
CA ARG A 121 17.56 14.31 8.06
C ARG A 121 18.87 13.56 8.36
N LYS A 122 20.01 14.25 8.35
CA LYS A 122 21.31 13.66 8.67
C LYS A 122 21.38 13.27 10.15
N GLU A 123 21.06 14.21 11.03
CA GLU A 123 21.05 13.99 12.48
C GLU A 123 20.03 12.91 12.88
N ALA A 124 18.83 12.93 12.28
CA ALA A 124 17.81 11.92 12.56
C ALA A 124 18.27 10.50 12.21
N ARG A 125 19.03 10.33 11.11
CA ARG A 125 19.62 9.04 10.71
C ARG A 125 20.74 8.61 11.66
N GLU A 126 21.56 9.55 12.11
CA GLU A 126 22.64 9.26 13.06
C GLU A 126 22.09 8.84 14.42
N ILE A 127 21.05 9.53 14.92
CA ILE A 127 20.36 9.16 16.15
C ILE A 127 19.72 7.77 16.01
N ALA A 128 19.01 7.51 14.90
CA ALA A 128 18.40 6.20 14.66
C ALA A 128 19.44 5.06 14.62
N ARG A 129 20.58 5.28 13.96
CA ARG A 129 21.68 4.31 13.90
C ARG A 129 22.25 4.04 15.29
N LYS A 130 22.49 5.09 16.07
CA LYS A 130 23.02 4.96 17.43
C LYS A 130 22.04 4.21 18.36
N GLU A 131 20.75 4.52 18.28
CA GLU A 131 19.72 3.80 19.03
C GLU A 131 19.64 2.31 18.62
N GLU A 132 19.82 2.00 17.33
CA GLU A 132 19.86 0.63 16.84
C GLU A 132 21.10 -0.13 17.34
N GLU A 133 22.28 0.51 17.30
CA GLU A 133 23.52 -0.03 17.87
C GLU A 133 23.37 -0.30 19.37
N GLU A 134 22.81 0.65 20.12
CA GLU A 134 22.53 0.48 21.56
C GLU A 134 21.51 -0.64 21.81
N ARG A 135 20.48 -0.78 20.96
CA ARG A 135 19.49 -1.86 21.06
C ARG A 135 20.13 -3.23 20.83
N TRP A 136 20.98 -3.35 19.81
CA TRP A 136 21.73 -4.59 19.54
C TRP A 136 22.72 -4.91 20.66
N ALA A 137 23.42 -3.91 21.20
CA ALA A 137 24.34 -4.09 22.32
C ALA A 137 23.61 -4.60 23.57
N ARG A 138 22.43 -4.04 23.90
CA ARG A 138 21.61 -4.52 25.04
C ARG A 138 21.13 -5.95 24.84
N LEU A 139 20.73 -6.32 23.63
CA LEU A 139 20.33 -7.69 23.32
C LEU A 139 21.52 -8.65 23.48
N GLY A 140 22.69 -8.31 22.93
CA GLY A 140 23.91 -9.10 23.11
C GLY A 140 24.30 -9.29 24.57
N GLN A 141 24.24 -8.24 25.40
CA GLN A 141 24.47 -8.35 26.85
C GLN A 141 23.45 -9.27 27.53
N SER A 142 22.19 -9.22 27.11
CA SER A 142 21.15 -10.09 27.68
C SER A 142 21.35 -11.57 27.34
N ASP A 143 21.87 -11.85 26.15
CA ASP A 143 22.18 -13.21 25.71
C ASP A 143 23.43 -13.76 26.42
N ASP A 144 24.45 -12.93 26.63
CA ASP A 144 25.64 -13.29 27.41
C ASP A 144 25.28 -13.61 28.87
N LEU A 145 24.44 -12.79 29.52
CA LEU A 145 23.95 -13.06 30.88
C LEU A 145 23.14 -14.37 30.96
N ARG A 146 22.33 -14.67 29.94
CA ARG A 146 21.58 -15.94 29.86
C ARG A 146 22.51 -17.13 29.71
N GLN A 147 23.58 -16.99 28.93
CA GLN A 147 24.56 -18.03 28.74
C GLN A 147 25.36 -18.29 30.02
N GLN A 148 25.85 -17.24 30.68
CA GLN A 148 26.53 -17.36 31.98
C GLN A 148 25.64 -18.02 33.04
N PHE A 149 24.35 -17.65 33.10
CA PHE A 149 23.40 -18.29 34.00
C PHE A 149 23.25 -19.78 33.70
N LYS A 150 23.14 -20.16 32.42
CA LYS A 150 23.03 -21.56 32.01
C LYS A 150 24.29 -22.36 32.38
N GLU A 151 25.47 -21.81 32.12
CA GLU A 151 26.76 -22.43 32.46
C GLU A 151 26.93 -22.61 33.98
N ALA A 152 26.52 -21.62 34.78
CA ALA A 152 26.55 -21.72 36.24
C ALA A 152 25.62 -22.83 36.76
N VAL A 153 24.40 -22.93 36.21
CA VAL A 153 23.45 -23.99 36.56
C VAL A 153 23.98 -25.37 36.16
N GLU A 154 24.61 -25.50 34.99
CA GLU A 154 25.21 -26.76 34.55
C GLU A 154 26.40 -27.16 35.45
N ARG A 155 27.22 -26.19 35.88
CA ARG A 155 28.36 -26.43 36.79
C ARG A 155 27.93 -26.86 38.19
N GLU A 156 26.86 -26.28 38.74
CA GLU A 156 26.31 -26.71 40.03
C GLU A 156 25.59 -28.06 39.93
N GLY A 157 24.93 -28.33 38.79
CA GLY A 157 24.26 -29.60 38.52
C GLY A 157 25.21 -30.76 38.22
N SER A 158 26.44 -30.50 37.76
CA SER A 158 27.40 -31.54 37.38
C SER A 158 28.21 -32.11 38.53
N GLY A 159 28.10 -31.57 39.75
CA GLY A 159 28.59 -32.17 41.00
C GLY A 159 29.86 -33.02 40.89
N GLU A 160 30.99 -32.44 40.48
CA GLU A 160 32.30 -33.04 40.77
C GLU A 160 32.81 -32.49 42.11
N PRO A 161 33.04 -33.35 43.13
CA PRO A 161 33.69 -32.98 44.38
C PRO A 161 35.16 -32.62 44.21
#